data_AF-R4LGK5-F1
#
_entry.id   AF-R4LGK5-F1
#
_cell.length_a   1.000
_cell.length_b   1.000
_cell.length_c   1.000
_cell.angle_alpha   90.00
_cell.angle_beta   90.00
_cell.angle_gamma   90.00
#
_symmetry.space_group_name_H-M   'P 1'
#
loop_
_entity.id
_entity.type
_entity.pdbx_description
1 polymer ?
#
loop_
_entity_poly.entity_id
_entity_poly.type
_entity_poly.pdbx_seq_one_letter_code
_entity_poly.pdbx_strand_id
1 'polypeptide(L)'
;MFRLLIVVITALLAGACSPADEAPPPATPSPSVAADNPPGALACAKVIAAADQATIMTPGVADAVLRAATTADAPVADAARRLADAYAAAVAAKGAADEPDRVAAVSAATADMVQVCRDSGLEAVG
;
A
#
# COMPACT_ATOMS: atom_id res chain seq x y z
N MET A 1 -30.44 -4.91 51.99
CA MET A 1 -30.09 -3.47 52.00
C MET A 1 -30.63 -2.89 50.71
N PHE A 2 -31.89 -2.49 50.76
CA PHE A 2 -32.28 -1.09 50.90
C PHE A 2 -32.06 -0.33 49.58
N ARG A 3 -33.21 -0.04 48.97
CA ARG A 3 -33.49 1.00 47.98
C ARG A 3 -33.51 0.53 46.52
N LEU A 4 -34.67 0.24 45.91
CA LEU A 4 -35.80 1.17 45.67
C LEU A 4 -35.22 2.32 44.82
N LEU A 5 -35.38 2.31 43.51
CA LEU A 5 -36.54 2.78 42.78
C LEU A 5 -36.09 2.62 41.31
N ILE A 6 -36.74 1.91 40.40
CA ILE A 6 -37.81 2.43 39.54
C ILE A 6 -38.37 1.18 38.83
N VAL A 7 -39.18 0.41 39.54
CA VAL A 7 -40.37 -0.18 38.92
C VAL A 7 -41.44 0.90 39.06
N VAL A 8 -42.48 0.79 38.24
CA VAL A 8 -43.73 1.55 38.34
C VAL A 8 -43.56 3.01 37.92
N ILE A 9 -44.00 3.45 36.73
CA ILE A 9 -45.39 3.60 36.28
C ILE A 9 -45.19 4.38 34.96
N THR A 10 -45.75 4.05 33.81
CA THR A 10 -47.19 4.13 33.53
C THR A 10 -47.45 3.58 32.13
N ALA A 11 -48.54 2.83 32.01
CA ALA A 11 -49.57 2.98 30.98
C ALA A 11 -49.11 2.91 29.51
N LEU A 12 -49.45 1.83 28.81
CA LEU A 12 -50.71 1.77 28.05
C LEU A 12 -51.09 3.12 27.47
N LEU A 13 -51.01 3.29 26.14
CA LEU A 13 -52.10 3.89 25.37
C LEU A 13 -51.80 3.76 23.88
N ALA A 14 -52.72 3.07 23.21
CA ALA A 14 -52.89 3.11 21.76
C ALA A 14 -52.95 4.57 21.29
N GLY A 15 -52.39 4.85 20.11
CA GLY A 15 -52.52 6.17 19.50
C GLY A 15 -51.76 6.28 18.20
N ALA A 16 -52.48 6.16 17.09
CA ALA A 16 -52.04 6.56 15.77
C ALA A 16 -51.60 8.03 15.75
N CYS A 17 -50.47 8.34 15.12
CA CYS A 17 -50.32 9.52 14.24
C CYS A 17 -48.96 9.45 13.50
N SER A 18 -48.99 9.56 12.17
CA SER A 18 -47.80 9.83 11.36
C SER A 18 -47.13 11.15 11.76
N PRO A 19 -45.83 11.28 11.49
CA PRO A 19 -45.49 12.28 10.48
C PRO A 19 -44.66 11.68 9.34
N ALA A 20 -45.08 11.97 8.12
CA ALA A 20 -44.17 12.05 7.00
C ALA A 20 -43.25 13.26 7.23
N ASP A 21 -41.94 13.09 7.09
CA ASP A 21 -41.04 14.09 6.49
C ASP A 21 -39.63 13.51 6.27
N GLU A 22 -39.30 13.31 4.99
CA GLU A 22 -37.98 13.26 4.35
C GLU A 22 -36.83 12.46 5.01
N ALA A 23 -36.65 11.21 4.59
CA ALA A 23 -35.34 10.57 4.68
C ALA A 23 -34.37 11.28 3.71
N PRO A 24 -33.16 11.68 4.13
CA PRO A 24 -32.17 12.23 3.20
C PRO A 24 -31.92 11.18 2.09
N PRO A 25 -31.83 11.60 0.81
CA PRO A 25 -31.61 10.66 -0.27
C PRO A 25 -30.35 9.85 0.03
N PRO A 26 -30.33 8.54 -0.29
CA PRO A 26 -29.12 7.75 -0.14
C PRO A 26 -28.03 8.45 -0.93
N ALA A 27 -26.97 8.88 -0.25
CA ALA A 27 -25.77 9.38 -0.89
C ALA A 27 -25.31 8.27 -1.84
N THR A 28 -25.51 8.48 -3.14
CA THR A 28 -24.86 7.69 -4.16
C THR A 28 -23.39 7.69 -3.82
N PRO A 29 -22.73 6.52 -3.64
CA PRO A 29 -21.30 6.49 -3.48
C PRO A 29 -20.74 7.24 -4.69
N SER A 30 -20.07 8.36 -4.43
CA SER A 30 -19.30 9.00 -5.48
C SER A 30 -18.37 7.93 -6.03
N PRO A 31 -18.29 7.75 -7.36
CA PRO A 31 -17.27 6.88 -7.91
C PRO A 31 -15.95 7.47 -7.40
N SER A 32 -15.31 6.77 -6.47
CA SER A 32 -13.92 7.03 -6.13
C SER A 32 -13.19 6.87 -7.44
N VAL A 33 -12.82 8.01 -8.05
CA VAL A 33 -11.84 8.02 -9.14
C VAL A 33 -10.68 7.23 -8.58
N ALA A 34 -10.36 6.09 -9.19
CA ALA A 34 -9.15 5.36 -8.84
C ALA A 34 -8.05 6.41 -8.85
N ALA A 35 -7.47 6.70 -7.69
CA ALA A 35 -6.45 7.71 -7.58
C ALA A 35 -5.42 7.39 -8.67
N ASP A 36 -5.19 8.34 -9.58
CA ASP A 36 -4.12 8.25 -10.56
C ASP A 36 -2.82 8.28 -9.77
N ASN A 37 -2.43 7.12 -9.23
CA ASN A 37 -1.22 6.99 -8.46
C ASN A 37 -0.08 7.20 -9.45
N PRO A 38 0.74 8.25 -9.26
CA PRO A 38 1.79 8.54 -10.21
C PRO A 38 2.76 7.36 -10.27
N PRO A 39 3.41 7.13 -11.42
CA PRO A 39 4.33 6.00 -11.62
C PRO A 39 5.36 5.82 -10.48
N GLY A 40 5.89 6.94 -9.95
CA GLY A 40 6.78 6.93 -8.80
C GLY A 40 6.15 6.35 -7.53
N ALA A 41 4.90 6.72 -7.20
CA ALA A 41 4.19 6.17 -6.05
C ALA A 41 3.91 4.66 -6.22
N LEU A 42 3.53 4.24 -7.43
CA LEU A 42 3.31 2.81 -7.72
C LEU A 42 4.59 1.97 -7.60
N ALA A 43 5.72 2.49 -8.09
CA ALA A 43 7.02 1.84 -7.95
C ALA A 43 7.43 1.75 -6.47
N CYS A 44 7.23 2.82 -5.70
CA CYS A 44 7.52 2.87 -4.28
C CYS A 44 6.66 1.92 -3.46
N ALA A 45 5.35 1.87 -3.71
CA ALA A 45 4.46 0.90 -3.06
C ALA A 45 4.92 -0.54 -3.29
N LYS A 46 5.30 -0.88 -4.52
CA LYS A 46 5.76 -2.23 -4.88
C LYS A 46 7.07 -2.61 -4.21
N VAL A 47 8.06 -1.72 -4.21
CA VAL A 47 9.38 -2.04 -3.63
C VAL A 47 9.30 -2.12 -2.10
N ILE A 48 8.50 -1.26 -1.45
CA ILE A 48 8.26 -1.31 0.00
C ILE A 48 7.56 -2.62 0.37
N ALA A 49 6.48 -2.96 -0.34
CA ALA A 49 5.78 -4.23 -0.11
C ALA A 49 6.71 -5.45 -0.33
N ALA A 50 7.56 -5.42 -1.35
CA ALA A 50 8.52 -6.49 -1.61
C ALA A 50 9.61 -6.58 -0.53
N ALA A 51 10.05 -5.44 0.01
CA ALA A 51 11.01 -5.39 1.11
C ALA A 51 10.40 -5.92 2.41
N ASP A 52 9.20 -5.48 2.76
CA ASP A 52 8.47 -5.90 3.97
C ASP A 52 8.15 -7.40 3.96
N GLN A 53 7.84 -7.94 2.78
CA GLN A 53 7.55 -9.37 2.60
C GLN A 53 8.82 -10.21 2.33
N ALA A 54 9.98 -9.58 2.19
CA ALA A 54 11.24 -10.21 1.77
C ALA A 54 11.12 -11.01 0.44
N THR A 55 10.34 -10.49 -0.52
CA THR A 55 10.04 -11.16 -1.80
C THR A 55 10.81 -10.58 -2.99
N ILE A 56 11.78 -9.69 -2.79
CA ILE A 56 12.47 -9.03 -3.91
C ILE A 56 13.18 -10.01 -4.86
N MET A 57 13.65 -11.15 -4.33
CA MET A 57 14.27 -12.23 -5.11
C MET A 57 13.26 -13.16 -5.79
N THR A 58 11.96 -13.01 -5.52
CA THR A 58 10.91 -13.77 -6.18
C THR A 58 10.85 -13.40 -7.67
N PRO A 59 10.79 -14.38 -8.59
CA PRO A 59 10.72 -14.11 -10.03
C PRO A 59 9.64 -13.09 -10.40
N GLY A 60 10.04 -12.07 -11.17
CA GLY A 60 9.14 -11.04 -11.69
C GLY A 60 8.82 -9.87 -10.74
N VAL A 61 9.26 -9.91 -9.47
CA VAL A 61 9.03 -8.81 -8.52
C VAL A 61 9.88 -7.59 -8.87
N ALA A 62 11.20 -7.76 -9.07
CA ALA A 62 12.08 -6.67 -9.49
C ALA A 62 11.63 -6.05 -10.83
N ASP A 63 11.20 -6.88 -11.79
CA ASP A 63 10.67 -6.39 -13.06
C ASP A 63 9.35 -5.63 -12.90
N ALA A 64 8.50 -6.04 -11.95
CA ALA A 64 7.25 -5.32 -11.66
C ALA A 64 7.52 -3.95 -11.04
N VAL A 65 8.56 -3.82 -10.21
CA VAL A 65 9.04 -2.54 -9.69
C VAL A 65 9.56 -1.67 -10.83
N LEU A 66 10.44 -2.20 -11.68
CA LEU A 66 11.00 -1.47 -12.82
C LEU A 66 9.92 -0.99 -13.79
N ARG A 67 8.96 -1.86 -14.14
CA ARG A 67 7.83 -1.50 -15.01
C ARG A 67 6.93 -0.42 -14.41
N ALA A 68 6.75 -0.39 -13.09
CA ALA A 68 6.02 0.70 -12.46
C ALA A 68 6.82 2.02 -12.49
N ALA A 69 8.14 1.93 -12.49
CA ALA A 69 9.03 3.09 -12.50
C ALA A 69 9.34 3.65 -13.91
N THR A 70 8.88 3.02 -15.00
CA THR A 70 9.31 3.38 -16.38
C THR A 70 9.05 4.83 -16.76
N THR A 71 7.98 5.42 -16.24
CA THR A 71 7.60 6.82 -16.48
C THR A 71 7.70 7.66 -15.21
N ALA A 72 8.34 7.14 -14.16
CA ALA A 72 8.66 7.92 -12.99
C ALA A 72 9.84 8.86 -13.31
N ASP A 73 9.85 10.02 -12.67
CA ASP A 73 11.00 10.91 -12.74
C ASP A 73 12.18 10.36 -11.92
N ALA A 74 13.37 10.90 -12.18
CA ALA A 74 14.47 10.77 -11.25
C ALA A 74 14.09 11.45 -9.92
N PRO A 75 14.47 10.89 -8.76
CA PRO A 75 15.43 9.81 -8.55
C PRO A 75 14.85 8.37 -8.61
N VAL A 76 13.53 8.20 -8.66
CA VAL A 76 12.88 6.89 -8.52
C VAL A 76 13.21 5.95 -9.67
N ALA A 77 13.16 6.43 -10.92
CA ALA A 77 13.51 5.62 -12.08
C ALA A 77 14.97 5.14 -12.07
N ASP A 78 15.90 5.94 -11.53
CA ASP A 78 17.30 5.56 -11.40
C ASP A 78 17.51 4.46 -10.37
N ALA A 79 16.85 4.59 -9.20
CA ALA A 79 16.90 3.57 -8.16
C ALA A 79 16.29 2.24 -8.63
N ALA A 80 15.17 2.29 -9.36
CA ALA A 80 14.54 1.10 -9.92
C ALA A 80 15.43 0.38 -10.95
N ARG A 81 16.17 1.13 -11.78
CA ARG A 81 17.16 0.57 -12.71
C ARG A 81 18.31 -0.12 -11.99
N ARG A 82 18.90 0.52 -10.97
CA ARG A 82 19.97 -0.08 -10.15
C ARG A 82 19.50 -1.38 -9.46
N LEU A 83 18.27 -1.41 -8.98
CA LEU A 83 17.67 -2.61 -8.39
C LEU A 83 17.52 -3.73 -9.44
N ALA A 84 17.02 -3.42 -10.63
CA ALA A 84 16.88 -4.40 -11.70
C ALA A 84 18.24 -4.96 -12.16
N ASP A 85 19.26 -4.10 -12.27
CA ASP A 85 20.63 -4.52 -12.62
C ASP A 85 21.22 -5.44 -11.55
N ALA A 86 21.05 -5.10 -10.26
CA ALA A 86 21.48 -5.95 -9.15
C ALA A 86 20.77 -7.31 -9.17
N TYR A 87 19.45 -7.33 -9.43
CA TYR A 87 18.67 -8.56 -9.54
C TYR A 87 19.16 -9.43 -10.70
N ALA A 88 19.37 -8.84 -11.88
CA ALA A 88 19.88 -9.56 -13.04
C ALA A 88 21.26 -10.17 -12.76
N ALA A 89 22.16 -9.44 -12.09
CA ALA A 89 23.45 -9.95 -11.68
C ALA A 89 23.34 -11.11 -10.67
N ALA A 90 22.43 -11.03 -9.70
CA ALA A 90 22.19 -12.09 -8.74
C ALA A 90 21.63 -13.36 -9.40
N VAL A 91 20.69 -13.22 -10.33
CA VAL A 91 20.15 -14.35 -11.10
C VAL A 91 21.23 -14.99 -11.97
N ALA A 92 22.10 -14.20 -12.60
CA ALA A 92 23.20 -14.70 -13.41
C ALA A 92 24.28 -15.43 -12.59
N ALA A 93 24.48 -15.03 -11.33
CA ALA A 93 25.45 -15.66 -10.43
C ALA A 93 24.92 -16.93 -9.73
N LYS A 94 23.71 -17.40 -10.05
CA LYS A 94 23.13 -18.58 -9.41
C LYS A 94 24.03 -19.81 -9.55
N GLY A 95 24.39 -20.42 -8.41
CA GLY A 95 25.30 -21.55 -8.28
C GLY A 95 26.79 -21.18 -8.31
N ALA A 96 27.13 -19.90 -8.46
CA ALA A 96 28.50 -19.42 -8.41
C ALA A 96 28.94 -19.13 -6.96
N ALA A 97 30.25 -19.08 -6.75
CA ALA A 97 30.81 -18.79 -5.42
C ALA A 97 30.46 -17.39 -4.91
N ASP A 98 30.20 -16.42 -5.80
CA ASP A 98 29.83 -15.05 -5.46
C ASP A 98 28.31 -14.80 -5.40
N GLU A 99 27.46 -15.83 -5.56
CA GLU A 99 25.99 -15.69 -5.45
C GLU A 99 25.54 -14.95 -4.18
N PRO A 100 26.06 -15.27 -2.97
CA PRO A 100 25.62 -14.60 -1.74
C PRO A 100 25.88 -13.10 -1.75
N ASP A 101 27.02 -12.68 -2.31
CA ASP A 101 27.39 -11.27 -2.40
C ASP A 101 26.49 -10.54 -3.40
N ARG A 102 26.09 -11.19 -4.49
CA ARG A 102 25.13 -10.61 -5.44
C ARG A 102 23.74 -10.48 -4.84
N VAL A 103 23.28 -11.47 -4.08
CA VAL A 103 22.01 -11.37 -3.35
C VAL A 103 22.07 -10.25 -2.31
N ALA A 104 23.19 -10.08 -1.61
CA ALA A 104 23.39 -8.96 -0.68
C ALA A 104 23.33 -7.60 -1.41
N ALA A 105 23.87 -7.50 -2.62
CA ALA A 105 23.77 -6.30 -3.45
C ALA A 105 22.33 -5.98 -3.85
N VAL A 106 21.47 -6.99 -4.09
CA VAL A 106 20.03 -6.77 -4.32
C VAL A 106 19.37 -6.17 -3.08
N SER A 107 19.67 -6.69 -1.90
CA SER A 107 19.15 -6.16 -0.64
C SER A 107 19.58 -4.72 -0.41
N ALA A 108 20.85 -4.38 -0.71
CA ALA A 108 21.35 -3.01 -0.64
C ALA A 108 20.61 -2.08 -1.62
N ALA A 109 20.48 -2.47 -2.89
CA ALA A 109 19.76 -1.69 -3.89
C ALA A 109 18.26 -1.52 -3.55
N THR A 110 17.66 -2.53 -2.92
CA THR A 110 16.27 -2.45 -2.41
C THR A 110 16.16 -1.42 -1.31
N ALA A 111 17.07 -1.46 -0.32
CA ALA A 111 17.11 -0.50 0.78
C ALA A 111 17.33 0.93 0.27
N ASP A 112 18.22 1.12 -0.70
CA ASP A 112 18.47 2.41 -1.34
C ASP A 112 17.20 2.94 -2.03
N MET A 113 16.48 2.08 -2.76
CA MET A 113 15.23 2.49 -3.40
C MET A 113 14.14 2.83 -2.39
N VAL A 114 14.02 2.08 -1.29
CA VAL A 114 13.09 2.41 -0.19
C VAL A 114 13.44 3.76 0.43
N GLN A 115 14.73 4.06 0.63
CA GLN A 115 15.18 5.37 1.11
C GLN A 115 14.77 6.48 0.14
N VAL A 116 15.02 6.29 -1.17
CA VAL A 116 14.60 7.25 -2.21
C VAL A 116 13.09 7.51 -2.16
N CYS A 117 12.29 6.47 -1.93
CA CYS A 117 10.84 6.61 -1.78
C CYS A 117 10.43 7.43 -0.55
N ARG A 118 11.11 7.22 0.59
CA ARG A 118 10.90 8.01 1.81
C ARG A 118 11.30 9.47 1.62
N ASP A 119 12.48 9.70 1.08
CA ASP A 119 13.01 11.06 0.83
C ASP A 119 12.13 11.83 -0.16
N SER A 120 11.49 11.12 -1.10
CA SER A 120 10.55 11.70 -2.07
C SER A 120 9.12 11.85 -1.51
N GLY A 121 8.83 11.38 -0.30
CA GLY A 121 7.49 11.41 0.31
C GLY A 121 6.48 10.47 -0.37
N LEU A 122 6.96 9.45 -1.09
CA LEU A 122 6.14 8.57 -1.92
C LEU A 122 5.67 7.29 -1.21
N GLU A 123 6.07 7.06 0.03
CA GLU A 123 5.66 5.88 0.81
C GLU A 123 4.18 5.92 1.25
N ALA A 124 3.62 7.12 1.42
CA ALA A 124 2.28 7.33 1.99
C ALA A 124 1.16 7.47 0.95
N VAL A 125 1.51 7.57 -0.34
CA VAL A 125 0.59 7.74 -1.48
C VAL A 125 0.32 6.43 -2.22
N GLY A 126 0.99 5.34 -1.81
CA GLY A 126 0.95 4.02 -2.45
C GLY A 126 -0.17 3.11 -1.98
#